data_AF-A0A7C7N3U4-F1
#
_entry.id   AF-A0A7C7N3U4-F1
#
_cell.length_a   1.000
_cell.length_b   1.000
_cell.length_c   1.000
_cell.angle_alpha   90.00
_cell.angle_beta   90.00
_cell.angle_gamma   90.00
#
_symmetry.space_group_name_H-M   'P 1'
#
loop_
_entity.id
_entity.type
_entity.pdbx_description
1 polymer ?
#
loop_
_entity_poly.entity_id
_entity_poly.type
_entity_poly.pdbx_seq_one_letter_code
_entity_poly.pdbx_strand_id
1 'polypeptide(L)'
;MGNNTNKENGTNMDRREILKGLATVPVLGLFLANLWRKMRRDTLKKSNLLADLVQEKSAPAVISGLSDSRHLNLGIIGYGGRGSHLIRGAGFATKGWTDTVSENARKNKLDKQFKTYMTQEDLNCTLVGVCDLFD
;
A
#
# COMPACT_ATOMS: atom_id res chain seq x y z
N MET A 1 76.13 -12.55 -20.93
CA MET A 1 75.74 -12.74 -22.34
C MET A 1 74.21 -12.69 -22.43
N GLY A 2 73.67 -11.63 -23.02
CA GLY A 2 72.29 -11.64 -23.52
C GLY A 2 72.23 -12.31 -24.88
N ASN A 3 71.02 -12.68 -25.31
CA ASN A 3 70.51 -12.68 -26.70
C ASN A 3 69.01 -13.05 -26.63
N ASN A 4 68.13 -12.06 -26.72
CA ASN A 4 67.40 -11.66 -27.93
C ASN A 4 66.54 -12.78 -28.53
N THR A 5 65.21 -12.60 -28.49
CA THR A 5 64.41 -12.55 -29.72
C THR A 5 63.13 -11.75 -29.52
N ASN A 6 63.06 -10.73 -30.35
CA ASN A 6 61.96 -9.85 -30.68
C ASN A 6 60.74 -10.65 -31.19
N LYS A 7 59.54 -10.28 -30.73
CA LYS A 7 58.37 -10.22 -31.61
C LYS A 7 57.39 -9.15 -31.12
N GLU A 8 57.41 -8.04 -31.84
CA GLU A 8 56.35 -7.05 -31.91
C GLU A 8 54.98 -7.71 -32.10
N ASN A 9 53.93 -7.15 -31.47
CA ASN A 9 52.57 -7.03 -31.99
C ASN A 9 51.67 -6.33 -30.95
N GLY A 10 51.14 -5.14 -31.27
CA GLY A 10 49.91 -4.67 -30.64
C GLY A 10 49.92 -3.27 -30.02
N THR A 11 50.22 -2.21 -30.77
CA THR A 11 49.90 -0.82 -30.35
C THR A 11 48.76 -0.18 -31.17
N ASN A 12 48.18 -0.93 -32.11
CA ASN A 12 47.09 -0.47 -32.98
C ASN A 12 45.69 -0.80 -32.42
N MET A 13 45.56 -1.84 -31.58
CA MET A 13 44.28 -2.24 -30.98
C MET A 13 43.81 -1.24 -29.90
N ASP A 14 44.72 -0.72 -29.08
CA ASP A 14 44.39 0.18 -27.96
C ASP A 14 43.77 1.50 -28.39
N ARG A 15 44.25 2.11 -29.49
CA ARG A 15 43.71 3.39 -29.98
C ARG A 15 42.27 3.25 -30.49
N ARG A 16 41.96 2.12 -31.13
CA ARG A 16 40.62 1.84 -31.66
C ARG A 16 39.64 1.48 -30.54
N GLU A 17 40.11 0.79 -29.50
CA GLU A 17 39.30 0.46 -28.33
C GLU A 17 39.01 1.69 -27.46
N ILE A 18 39.99 2.56 -27.25
CA ILE A 18 39.77 3.86 -26.57
C ILE A 18 38.82 4.74 -27.37
N LEU A 19 38.92 4.76 -28.70
CA LEU A 19 38.00 5.53 -29.55
C LEU A 19 36.56 4.98 -29.51
N LYS A 20 36.41 3.65 -29.44
CA LYS A 20 35.10 2.99 -29.23
C LYS A 20 34.54 3.28 -27.83
N GLY A 21 35.38 3.34 -26.81
CA GLY A 21 35.00 3.75 -25.46
C GLY A 21 34.56 5.21 -25.41
N LEU A 22 35.28 6.12 -26.07
CA LEU A 22 34.93 7.53 -26.11
C LEU A 22 33.61 7.79 -26.86
N ALA A 23 33.27 6.96 -27.85
CA ALA A 23 32.00 7.04 -28.56
C ALA A 23 30.78 6.75 -27.66
N THR A 24 30.95 6.00 -26.56
CA THR A 24 29.85 5.69 -25.62
C THR A 24 29.76 6.69 -24.46
N VAL A 25 30.80 7.50 -24.23
CA VAL A 25 30.84 8.54 -23.18
C VAL A 25 29.68 9.54 -23.28
N PRO A 26 29.28 10.07 -24.45
CA PRO A 26 28.14 10.99 -24.55
C PRO A 26 26.82 10.35 -24.12
N VAL A 27 26.60 9.09 -24.50
CA VAL A 27 25.37 8.35 -24.17
C VAL A 27 25.31 8.03 -22.68
N LEU A 28 26.43 7.57 -22.11
CA LEU A 28 26.55 7.32 -20.67
C LEU A 28 26.41 8.63 -19.85
N GLY A 29 26.95 9.74 -20.34
CA GLY A 29 26.79 11.05 -19.72
C GLY A 29 25.33 11.51 -19.66
N LEU A 30 24.59 11.38 -20.77
CA LEU A 30 23.16 11.67 -20.81
C LEU A 30 22.36 10.74 -19.90
N PHE A 31 22.72 9.45 -19.84
CA PHE A 31 22.09 8.48 -18.95
C PHE A 31 22.30 8.86 -17.47
N LEU A 32 23.54 9.14 -17.06
CA LEU A 32 23.88 9.54 -15.70
C LEU A 32 23.21 10.86 -15.28
N ALA A 33 23.14 11.84 -16.19
CA ALA A 33 22.45 13.10 -15.93
C ALA A 33 20.94 12.89 -15.70
N ASN A 34 20.30 12.02 -16.50
CA ASN A 34 18.89 11.67 -16.32
C ASN A 34 18.65 10.83 -15.06
N LEU A 35 19.55 9.90 -14.73
CA LEU A 35 19.49 9.12 -13.50
C LEU A 35 19.60 10.02 -12.27
N TRP A 36 20.51 10.99 -12.28
CA TRP A 36 20.66 11.95 -11.19
C TRP A 36 19.42 12.86 -11.05
N ARG A 37 18.86 13.33 -12.17
CA ARG A 37 17.59 14.06 -12.18
C ARG A 37 16.44 13.23 -11.61
N LYS A 38 16.35 11.94 -11.96
CA LYS A 38 15.33 11.00 -11.45
C LYS A 38 15.47 10.79 -9.94
N MET A 39 16.68 10.46 -9.47
CA MET A 39 16.95 10.26 -8.05
C MET A 39 16.59 11.51 -7.23
N ARG A 40 16.94 12.71 -7.72
CA ARG A 40 16.59 13.97 -7.05
C ARG A 40 15.08 14.16 -6.92
N ARG A 41 14.30 13.82 -7.96
CA ARG A 41 12.84 13.88 -7.90
C ARG A 41 12.24 12.83 -6.97
N ASP A 42 12.78 11.62 -6.98
CA ASP A 42 12.29 10.54 -6.12
C ASP A 42 12.54 10.84 -4.63
N THR A 43 13.69 11.42 -4.28
CA THR A 43 13.97 11.86 -2.90
C THR A 43 13.00 12.95 -2.44
N LEU A 44 12.69 13.94 -3.29
CA LEU A 44 11.73 15.01 -2.95
C LEU A 44 10.30 14.49 -2.79
N LYS A 45 9.88 13.55 -3.63
CA LYS A 45 8.56 12.91 -3.49
C LYS A 45 8.48 12.09 -2.20
N LYS A 46 9.53 11.32 -1.89
CA LYS A 46 9.60 10.54 -0.65
C LYS A 46 9.62 11.44 0.58
N SER A 47 10.35 12.55 0.58
CA SER A 47 10.35 13.47 1.72
C SER A 47 8.99 14.12 1.94
N ASN A 48 8.25 14.46 0.87
CA ASN A 48 6.91 15.04 1.02
C ASN A 48 5.90 14.01 1.55
N LEU A 49 5.94 12.78 1.05
CA LEU A 49 5.09 11.69 1.54
C LEU A 49 5.45 11.31 2.99
N LEU A 50 6.74 11.24 3.31
CA LEU A 50 7.21 10.90 4.65
C LEU A 50 6.98 12.05 5.64
N ALA A 51 7.07 13.31 5.24
CA ALA A 51 6.74 14.44 6.10
C ALA A 51 5.25 14.41 6.51
N ASP A 52 4.37 13.99 5.60
CA ASP A 52 2.93 13.81 5.86
C ASP A 52 2.63 12.58 6.74
N LEU A 53 3.49 11.56 6.70
CA LEU A 53 3.39 10.34 7.52
C LEU A 53 4.08 10.46 8.88
N VAL A 54 5.11 11.32 9.00
CA VAL A 54 5.93 11.55 10.20
C VAL A 54 5.43 12.74 11.01
N GLN A 55 4.45 13.50 10.52
CA GLN A 55 3.69 14.41 11.37
C GLN A 55 3.17 13.58 12.54
N GLU A 56 3.72 13.85 13.74
CA GLU A 56 3.51 13.09 14.96
C GLU A 56 2.04 12.75 15.11
N LYS A 57 1.70 11.53 14.72
CA LYS A 57 0.36 11.00 14.86
C LYS A 57 0.24 10.70 16.35
N SER A 58 0.00 11.73 17.16
CA SER A 58 -0.53 11.55 18.50
C SER A 58 -1.69 10.59 18.30
N ALA A 59 -1.57 9.36 18.81
CA ALA A 59 -2.65 8.41 18.68
C ALA A 59 -3.90 9.14 19.16
N PRO A 60 -4.97 9.25 18.34
CA PRO A 60 -6.17 9.94 18.78
C PRO A 60 -6.54 9.35 20.13
N ALA A 61 -6.81 10.22 21.11
CA ALA A 61 -7.15 9.77 22.45
C ALA A 61 -8.20 8.69 22.30
N VAL A 62 -7.85 7.46 22.69
CA VAL A 62 -8.76 6.33 22.60
C VAL A 62 -9.86 6.67 23.60
N ILE A 63 -10.98 7.19 23.09
CA ILE A 63 -12.14 7.51 23.92
C ILE A 63 -12.73 6.16 24.33
N SER A 64 -12.23 5.64 25.45
CA SER A 64 -12.68 4.38 26.03
C SER A 64 -14.05 4.62 26.66
N GLY A 65 -15.09 4.29 25.91
CA GLY A 65 -16.47 4.41 26.37
C GLY A 65 -17.27 5.41 25.53
N LEU A 66 -18.33 4.89 24.94
CA LEU A 66 -19.42 5.69 24.41
C LEU A 66 -20.01 6.54 25.54
N SER A 67 -19.78 7.86 25.48
CA SER A 67 -20.68 8.77 26.14
C SER A 67 -22.08 8.57 25.56
N ASP A 68 -23.11 8.54 26.41
CA ASP A 68 -24.56 8.46 26.11
C ASP A 68 -25.06 9.68 25.31
N SER A 69 -24.34 9.92 24.23
CA SER A 69 -24.40 11.05 23.33
C SER A 69 -25.26 10.66 22.14
N ARG A 70 -25.84 11.66 21.50
CA ARG A 70 -26.71 11.48 20.33
C ARG A 70 -26.11 10.49 19.34
N HIS A 71 -26.86 9.42 19.04
CA HIS A 71 -26.46 8.43 18.05
C HIS A 71 -26.16 9.09 16.69
N LEU A 72 -25.10 8.62 16.03
CA LEU A 72 -24.78 9.00 14.67
C LEU A 72 -25.73 8.27 13.70
N ASN A 73 -26.57 9.03 13.02
CA ASN A 73 -27.48 8.49 12.01
C ASN A 73 -26.71 8.17 10.72
N LEU A 74 -26.67 6.89 10.37
CA LEU A 74 -26.02 6.38 9.17
C LEU A 74 -27.06 6.02 8.11
N GLY A 75 -26.84 6.46 6.87
CA GLY A 75 -27.57 6.03 5.69
C GLY A 75 -26.61 5.45 4.66
N ILE A 76 -26.96 4.33 4.05
CA ILE A 76 -26.14 3.67 3.03
C ILE A 76 -26.88 3.72 1.70
N ILE A 77 -26.19 4.20 0.67
CA ILE A 77 -26.68 4.23 -0.72
C ILE A 77 -25.76 3.33 -1.55
N GLY A 78 -26.35 2.40 -2.31
CA GLY A 78 -25.65 1.36 -3.05
C GLY A 78 -25.36 0.12 -2.19
N TYR A 79 -26.41 -0.56 -1.72
CA TYR A 79 -26.32 -1.80 -0.95
C TYR A 79 -25.90 -3.03 -1.79
N GLY A 80 -24.73 -2.98 -2.41
CA GLY A 80 -24.13 -4.13 -3.08
C GLY A 80 -23.23 -4.98 -2.18
N GLY A 81 -22.39 -5.83 -2.78
CA GLY A 81 -21.46 -6.68 -2.05
C GLY A 81 -20.47 -5.94 -1.13
N ARG A 82 -20.13 -4.68 -1.43
CA ARG A 82 -19.32 -3.84 -0.53
C ARG A 82 -20.16 -3.12 0.52
N GLY A 83 -21.39 -2.73 0.18
CA GLY A 83 -22.33 -2.11 1.11
C GLY A 83 -22.64 -3.02 2.29
N SER A 84 -22.86 -4.31 2.02
CA SER A 84 -23.07 -5.32 3.07
C SER A 84 -21.87 -5.48 4.01
N HIS A 85 -20.65 -5.37 3.49
CA HIS A 85 -19.43 -5.39 4.31
C HIS A 85 -19.31 -4.15 5.21
N LEU A 86 -19.66 -2.96 4.70
CA LEU A 86 -19.62 -1.72 5.46
C LEU A 86 -20.66 -1.71 6.59
N ILE A 87 -21.89 -2.09 6.27
CA ILE A 87 -23.00 -2.18 7.24
C ILE A 87 -22.70 -3.21 8.32
N ARG A 88 -22.11 -4.36 7.96
CA ARG A 88 -21.62 -5.34 8.94
C ARG A 88 -20.51 -4.75 9.82
N GLY A 89 -19.58 -4.00 9.25
CA GLY A 89 -18.53 -3.31 9.99
C GLY A 89 -19.08 -2.27 10.97
N ALA A 90 -20.21 -1.64 10.63
CA ALA A 90 -20.95 -0.73 11.50
C ALA A 90 -21.82 -1.44 12.56
N GLY A 91 -21.78 -2.77 12.64
CA GLY A 91 -22.54 -3.55 13.61
C GLY A 91 -23.90 -4.07 13.13
N PHE A 92 -24.34 -3.74 11.91
CA PHE A 92 -25.68 -4.06 11.40
C PHE A 92 -25.70 -5.29 10.47
N ALA A 93 -25.18 -6.44 10.89
CA ALA A 93 -25.15 -7.61 10.04
C ALA A 93 -26.56 -8.19 9.76
N THR A 94 -26.77 -8.72 8.55
CA THR A 94 -28.00 -9.43 8.21
C THR A 94 -28.11 -10.78 8.93
N LYS A 95 -29.32 -11.19 9.31
CA LYS A 95 -29.59 -12.47 10.00
C LYS A 95 -29.03 -13.69 9.26
N GLY A 96 -29.20 -13.76 7.93
CA GLY A 96 -28.68 -14.88 7.14
C GLY A 96 -27.16 -15.03 7.23
N TRP A 97 -26.44 -13.90 7.22
CA TRP A 97 -25.00 -13.90 7.41
C TRP A 97 -24.61 -14.33 8.83
N THR A 98 -25.25 -13.78 9.87
CA THR A 98 -24.93 -14.12 11.27
C THR A 98 -25.20 -15.58 11.58
N ASP A 99 -26.30 -16.15 11.06
CA ASP A 99 -26.63 -17.57 11.23
C ASP A 99 -25.53 -18.44 10.60
N THR A 100 -25.14 -18.13 9.36
CA THR A 100 -24.08 -18.83 8.62
C THR A 100 -22.75 -18.82 9.36
N VAL A 101 -22.28 -17.64 9.80
CA VAL A 101 -20.98 -17.56 10.49
C VAL A 101 -21.02 -18.17 11.89
N SER A 102 -22.18 -18.14 12.55
CA SER A 102 -22.36 -18.80 13.85
C SER A 102 -22.26 -20.33 13.71
N GLU A 103 -22.85 -20.91 12.66
CA GLU A 103 -22.72 -22.33 12.37
C GLU A 103 -21.30 -22.70 11.98
N ASN A 104 -20.64 -21.87 11.17
CA ASN A 104 -19.25 -22.12 10.76
C ASN A 104 -18.30 -22.11 11.95
N ALA A 105 -18.49 -21.17 12.89
CA ALA A 105 -17.72 -21.14 14.14
C ALA A 105 -17.95 -22.37 15.03
N ARG A 106 -19.15 -22.98 14.99
CA ARG A 106 -19.46 -24.25 15.68
C ARG A 106 -18.80 -25.45 15.00
N LYS A 107 -18.83 -25.49 13.67
CA LYS A 107 -18.24 -26.58 12.86
C LYS A 107 -16.70 -26.52 12.85
N ASN A 108 -16.14 -25.31 12.87
CA ASN A 108 -14.71 -25.06 12.80
C ASN A 108 -14.27 -24.00 13.82
N LYS A 109 -13.52 -24.44 14.84
CA LYS A 109 -12.98 -23.56 15.90
C LYS A 109 -11.97 -22.53 15.39
N LEU A 110 -11.39 -22.74 14.20
CA LEU A 110 -10.50 -21.78 13.54
C LEU A 110 -11.26 -20.66 12.84
N ASP A 111 -12.56 -20.81 12.59
CA ASP A 111 -13.38 -19.74 12.08
C ASP A 111 -13.69 -18.73 13.19
N LYS A 112 -13.04 -17.57 13.09
CA LYS A 112 -13.16 -16.49 14.08
C LYS A 112 -14.14 -15.40 13.67
N GLN A 113 -14.76 -15.47 12.49
CA GLN A 113 -15.58 -14.38 11.95
C GLN A 113 -16.72 -13.99 12.89
N PHE A 114 -17.43 -14.99 13.40
CA PHE A 114 -18.52 -14.78 14.35
C PHE A 114 -18.04 -14.16 15.66
N LYS A 115 -16.93 -14.67 16.22
CA LYS A 115 -16.33 -14.12 17.43
C LYS A 115 -15.93 -12.67 17.23
N THR A 116 -15.21 -12.37 16.14
CA THR A 116 -14.77 -11.02 15.81
C THR A 116 -15.94 -10.04 15.71
N TYR A 117 -17.02 -10.45 15.05
CA TYR A 117 -18.23 -9.63 14.93
C TYR A 117 -18.89 -9.38 16.30
N MET A 118 -19.05 -10.42 17.13
CA MET A 118 -19.67 -10.28 18.46
C MET A 118 -18.83 -9.49 19.47
N THR A 119 -17.52 -9.38 19.25
CA THR A 119 -16.62 -8.59 20.08
C THR A 119 -16.41 -7.15 19.58
N GLN A 120 -17.14 -6.73 18.54
CA GLN A 120 -17.08 -5.35 18.08
C GLN A 120 -17.57 -4.40 19.19
N GLU A 121 -16.88 -3.29 19.35
CA GLU A 121 -17.33 -2.20 20.22
C GLU A 121 -18.57 -1.56 19.61
N ASP A 122 -19.47 -1.08 20.48
CA ASP A 122 -20.58 -0.24 20.03
C ASP A 122 -20.02 1.08 19.48
N LEU A 123 -20.43 1.45 18.27
CA LEU A 123 -19.97 2.65 17.56
C LEU A 123 -20.88 3.87 17.77
N ASN A 124 -21.94 3.74 18.58
CA ASN A 124 -22.94 4.77 18.85
C ASN A 124 -23.67 5.22 17.60
N CYS A 125 -23.94 4.31 16.68
CA CYS A 125 -24.55 4.65 15.41
C CYS A 125 -25.91 3.97 15.26
N THR A 126 -26.79 4.60 14.49
CA THR A 126 -28.11 4.08 14.15
C THR A 126 -28.24 4.06 12.64
N LEU A 127 -28.58 2.91 12.06
CA LEU A 127 -28.84 2.79 10.64
C LEU A 127 -30.27 3.28 10.33
N VAL A 128 -30.37 4.41 9.62
CA VAL A 128 -31.65 5.09 9.35
C VAL A 128 -32.23 4.75 7.98
N GLY A 129 -31.40 4.35 7.02
CA GLY A 129 -31.86 4.00 5.69
C GLY A 129 -30.83 3.22 4.89
N VAL A 130 -31.35 2.32 4.06
CA VAL A 130 -30.58 1.54 3.10
C VAL A 130 -31.27 1.67 1.75
N CYS A 131 -30.54 2.13 0.75
CA CYS A 131 -30.99 2.19 -0.64
C CYS A 131 -30.01 1.36 -1.47
N ASP A 132 -30.53 0.43 -2.26
CA ASP A 132 -29.79 -0.09 -3.39
C ASP A 132 -30.10 0.76 -4.62
N LEU A 133 -29.05 1.13 -5.37
CA LEU A 133 -29.20 1.97 -6.56
C LEU A 133 -29.44 1.14 -7.82
N PHE A 134 -29.23 -0.18 -7.73
CA PHE A 134 -29.24 -1.09 -8.88
C PHE A 134 -30.20 -2.28 -8.70
N ASP A 135 -31.12 -2.20 -7.75
CA ASP A 135 -32.27 -3.10 -7.60
C ASP A 135 -33.51 -2.50 -8.28
#